data_AF-A0A1M6XKC8-F1
#
_entry.id   AF-A0A1M6XKC8-F1
#
_cell.length_a   1.000
_cell.length_b   1.000
_cell.length_c   1.000
_cell.angle_alpha   90.00
_cell.angle_beta   90.00
_cell.angle_gamma   90.00
#
_symmetry.space_group_name_H-M   'P 1'
#
loop_
_entity.id
_entity.type
_entity.pdbx_description
1 polymer ?
#
loop_
_entity_poly.entity_id
_entity_poly.type
_entity_poly.pdbx_seq_one_letter_code
_entity_poly.pdbx_strand_id
1 'polypeptide(L)' 'MARFYDGCPRCGRRDFEEILHCKRCNTDFCTKCQGKRKLNDGTEYACCPRCGAEIDDDDTVVVVMNEKENAKHKNNIKQ' A
#
# COMPACT_ATOMS: atom_id res chain seq x y z
N MET A 1 0.77 9.29 14.57
CA MET A 1 -0.25 8.30 14.97
C MET A 1 -0.37 7.30 13.82
N ALA A 2 0.03 6.04 14.02
CA ALA A 2 -0.18 5.00 13.01
C ALA A 2 -1.68 4.68 12.93
N ARG A 3 -2.28 4.77 11.74
CA ARG A 3 -3.67 4.38 11.51
C ARG A 3 -3.71 2.86 11.31
N PHE A 4 -4.42 2.14 12.17
CA PHE A 4 -4.66 0.71 11.98
C PHE A 4 -5.85 0.52 11.04
N TYR A 5 -5.72 -0.36 10.04
CA TYR A 5 -6.77 -0.68 9.08
C TYR A 5 -7.17 -2.15 9.20
N ASP A 6 -8.42 -2.45 9.59
CA ASP A 6 -8.98 -3.81 9.59
C ASP A 6 -9.28 -4.33 8.17
N GLY A 7 -9.27 -3.43 7.18
CA GLY A 7 -9.58 -3.69 5.79
C GLY A 7 -9.21 -2.49 4.92
N CYS A 8 -9.07 -2.69 3.61
CA CYS A 8 -8.86 -1.60 2.68
C CYS A 8 -10.03 -0.61 2.76
N PRO A 9 -9.78 0.69 3.02
CA PRO A 9 -10.84 1.70 3.14
C PRO A 9 -11.62 1.91 1.83
N ARG A 10 -11.06 1.47 0.69
CA ARG A 10 -11.71 1.56 -0.62
C ARG A 10 -12.52 0.34 -1.01
N CYS A 11 -12.00 -0.88 -0.82
CA CYS A 11 -12.65 -2.10 -1.29
C CYS A 11 -13.10 -3.07 -0.18
N GLY A 12 -12.80 -2.76 1.08
CA GLY A 12 -13.18 -3.58 2.24
C GLY A 12 -12.45 -4.93 2.35
N ARG A 13 -11.60 -5.29 1.38
CA ARG A 13 -10.80 -6.52 1.44
C ARG A 13 -9.89 -6.51 2.65
N ARG A 14 -9.69 -7.68 3.26
CA ARG A 14 -8.77 -7.90 4.39
C ARG A 14 -7.39 -8.43 3.95
N ASP A 15 -7.31 -8.96 2.73
CA ASP A 15 -6.09 -9.39 2.02
C ASP A 15 -5.44 -8.23 1.25
N PHE A 16 -5.48 -7.02 1.81
CA PHE A 16 -5.12 -5.79 1.11
C PHE A 16 -3.61 -5.52 1.03
N GLU A 17 -2.80 -6.36 1.68
CA GLU A 17 -1.34 -6.25 1.78
C GLU A 17 -0.90 -4.92 2.39
N GLU A 18 -0.81 -3.87 1.58
CA GLU A 18 -0.38 -2.53 1.99
C GLU A 18 -1.44 -1.48 1.65
N ILE A 19 -1.58 -0.48 2.53
CA ILE A 19 -2.40 0.70 2.30
C ILE A 19 -1.51 1.85 1.84
N LEU A 20 -1.84 2.37 0.66
CA LEU A 20 -1.20 3.52 0.04
C LEU A 20 -2.02 4.77 0.30
N HIS A 21 -1.32 5.87 0.56
CA HIS A 21 -1.94 7.17 0.80
C HIS A 21 -1.64 8.13 -0.35
N CYS A 22 -2.65 8.55 -1.11
CA CYS A 22 -2.47 9.58 -2.12
C CYS A 22 -2.51 10.97 -1.48
N LYS A 23 -1.35 11.63 -1.37
CA LYS A 23 -1.21 13.01 -0.86
C LYS A 23 -1.98 14.06 -1.67
N ARG A 24 -2.23 13.80 -2.96
CA ARG A 24 -2.94 14.75 -3.84
C ARG A 24 -4.43 14.87 -3.53
N CYS A 25 -5.09 13.77 -3.15
CA CYS A 25 -6.53 13.76 -2.89
C CYS A 25 -6.88 13.17 -1.52
N ASN A 26 -5.88 13.04 -0.64
CA ASN A 26 -5.96 12.47 0.70
C ASN A 26 -6.81 11.20 0.74
N THR A 27 -6.55 10.29 -0.19
CA THR A 27 -7.32 9.05 -0.31
C THR A 27 -6.41 7.87 0.00
N ASP A 28 -6.86 7.07 0.96
CA ASP A 28 -6.25 5.79 1.33
C ASP A 28 -6.85 4.66 0.45
N PHE A 29 -6.01 3.78 -0.06
CA PHE A 29 -6.43 2.64 -0.90
C PHE A 29 -5.35 1.55 -0.86
N CYS A 30 -5.71 0.30 -1.12
CA CYS A 30 -4.72 -0.77 -1.16
C CYS A 30 -4.00 -0.88 -2.50
N THR A 31 -2.87 -1.60 -2.52
CA THR A 31 -2.12 -1.94 -3.75
C THR A 31 -3.01 -2.55 -4.83
N LYS A 32 -3.95 -3.42 -4.46
CA LYS A 32 -4.93 -4.03 -5.38
C LYS A 32 -5.95 -3.04 -5.94
N CYS A 33 -6.16 -1.93 -5.26
CA CYS A 33 -7.03 -0.85 -5.72
C CYS A 33 -6.30 0.17 -6.56
N GLN A 34 -4.99 0.08 -6.77
CA GLN A 34 -4.25 0.99 -7.65
C GLN A 34 -4.90 1.03 -9.04
N GLY A 35 -4.99 2.24 -9.60
CA GLY A 35 -5.24 2.39 -11.03
C GLY A 35 -3.97 2.06 -11.80
N LYS A 36 -4.13 1.64 -13.05
CA LYS A 36 -3.02 1.47 -13.99
C LYS A 36 -3.27 2.37 -15.19
N ARG A 37 -2.25 3.10 -15.61
CA ARG A 37 -2.29 3.93 -16.82
C ARG A 37 -1.13 3.56 -17.72
N LYS A 38 -1.39 3.61 -19.02
CA LYS A 38 -0.42 3.35 -20.06
C LYS A 38 -0.11 4.65 -20.79
N LEU A 39 1.16 4.99 -20.89
CA LEU A 39 1.64 6.11 -21.67
C LEU A 39 1.73 5.73 -23.16
N ASN A 40 1.84 6.74 -24.02
CA ASN A 40 1.87 6.53 -25.47
C ASN A 40 3.11 5.77 -25.95
N ASP A 41 4.22 5.84 -25.20
CA ASP A 41 5.45 5.06 -25.43
C ASP A 41 5.33 3.60 -24.97
N GLY A 42 4.22 3.24 -24.33
CA GLY A 42 3.95 1.87 -23.87
C GLY A 42 4.27 1.62 -22.40
N THR A 43 4.93 2.55 -21.71
CA THR A 43 5.20 2.45 -20.27
C THR A 43 3.88 2.41 -19.47
N GLU A 44 3.77 1.45 -18.56
CA GLU A 44 2.65 1.34 -17.61
C GLU A 44 3.10 1.78 -16.22
N TYR A 45 2.29 2.61 -15.56
CA TYR A 45 2.55 3.08 -14.20
C TYR A 45 1.33 2.92 -13.31
N ALA A 46 1.57 2.78 -12.00
CA ALA A 46 0.54 2.75 -10.99
C ALA A 46 0.08 4.18 -10.67
N CYS A 47 -1.23 4.38 -10.55
CA CYS A 47 -1.80 5.68 -10.24
C CYS A 47 -2.90 5.60 -9.19
N CYS A 48 -3.15 6.70 -8.49
CA CYS A 48 -4.23 6.82 -7.55
C CYS A 48 -5.56 6.52 -8.25
N PRO A 49 -6.36 5.58 -7.73
CA PRO A 49 -7.61 5.18 -8.36
C PRO A 49 -8.73 6.21 -8.22
N ARG A 50 -8.52 7.33 -7.50
CA ARG A 50 -9.49 8.42 -7.35
C ARG A 50 -9.17 9.61 -8.24
N CYS A 51 -7.93 10.11 -8.19
CA CYS A 51 -7.53 11.32 -8.90
C CYS A 51 -6.61 11.06 -10.12
N GLY A 52 -6.11 9.83 -10.29
CA GLY A 52 -5.20 9.49 -11.38
C GLY A 52 -3.78 10.06 -11.23
N ALA A 53 -3.41 10.57 -10.05
CA ALA A 53 -2.04 10.96 -9.76
C ALA A 53 -1.12 9.76 -9.83
N GLU A 54 0.06 9.92 -10.41
CA GLU A 54 1.11 8.91 -10.35
C GLU A 54 1.44 8.55 -8.89
N ILE A 55 1.65 7.26 -8.65
CA ILE A 55 2.14 6.73 -7.39
C ILE A 55 3.64 6.53 -7.61
N ASP A 56 4.43 7.42 -7.01
CA ASP A 56 5.88 7.25 -6.94
C ASP A 56 6.22 6.49 -5.65
N ASP A 57 7.12 5.51 -5.76
CA ASP A 57 7.55 4.65 -4.65
C ASP A 57 8.16 5.45 -3.48
N ASP A 58 8.66 6.67 -3.70
CA ASP A 58 9.25 7.52 -2.65
C ASP A 58 8.16 8.30 -1.86
N ASP A 59 7.01 8.59 -2.47
CA ASP A 59 6.04 9.55 -1.93
C ASP A 59 4.82 8.91 -1.24
N THR A 60 4.62 7.59 -1.37
CA THR A 60 3.31 6.93 -1.11
C THR A 60 3.30 5.89 0.03
N VAL A 61 4.36 5.79 0.84
CA VAL A 61 4.52 4.66 1.77
C VAL A 61 4.00 4.96 3.18
N VAL A 62 2.87 4.36 3.56
CA VAL A 62 2.54 4.07 4.97
C VAL A 62 2.27 2.57 5.07
N VAL A 63 3.35 1.80 5.29
CA VAL A 63 3.23 0.35 5.47
C VAL A 63 2.54 0.06 6.80
N VAL A 64 1.30 -0.41 6.75
CA VAL A 64 0.64 -1.07 7.87
C VAL A 64 0.53 -2.53 7.50
N MET A 65 1.54 -3.31 7.88
CA MET A 65 1.50 -4.75 7.72
C MET A 65 0.46 -5.32 8.69
N ASN A 66 -0.40 -6.22 8.19
CA ASN A 66 -1.27 -7.00 9.04
C ASN A 66 -0.36 -7.88 9.93
N GLU A 67 -0.19 -7.51 11.21
CA GLU A 67 0.54 -8.31 12.19
C GLU A 67 -0.25 -9.60 12.48
N LYS A 68 -0.25 -10.52 11.52
CA LYS A 68 -0.33 -11.95 11.83
C LYS A 68 1.08 -12.40 12.15
N GLU A 69 1.43 -12.32 13.44
CA GLU A 69 2.51 -13.04 14.11
C GLU A 69 3.57 -13.67 13.19
N ASN A 70 4.67 -12.96 12.92
CA ASN A 70 5.94 -13.61 12.63
C ASN A 70 6.78 -13.68 13.92
N ALA A 71 6.18 -14.17 14.99
CA ALA A 71 6.88 -14.55 16.23
C ALA A 71 7.58 -15.91 16.04
N LYS A 72 8.46 -16.04 15.04
CA LYS A 72 9.41 -17.16 14.92
C LYS A 72 10.77 -16.68 14.42
N HIS A 73 11.47 -15.90 15.24
CA HIS A 73 12.93 -15.93 15.24
C HIS A 73 13.50 -15.81 16.67
N LYS A 74 13.17 -16.80 17.52
CA LYS A 74 14.08 -17.26 18.59
C LYS A 74 15.16 -18.09 17.87
N ASN A 75 16.46 -18.07 18.16
CA ASN A 75 17.18 -17.65 19.35
C ASN A 75 18.69 -17.65 19.05
N ASN A 76 19.41 -16.69 19.62
CA ASN A 76 20.74 -16.83 20.24
C ASN A 76 21.91 -17.47 19.46
N ILE A 77 22.78 -16.58 18.97
CA ILE A 77 24.23 -16.77 18.90
C ILE A 77 24.75 -17.18 20.29
N LYS A 78 25.32 -18.39 20.40
CA LYS A 78 26.34 -18.75 21.40
C LYS A 78 27.70 -18.55 20.70
N GLN A 79 28.53 -17.62 21.18
CA GLN A 79 29.65 -17.84 22.10
C GLN A 79 30.63 -18.90 21.60
#